data_AF-A0A538NF81-F1
#
_entry.id   AF-A0A538NF81-F1
#
_cell.length_a   1.000
_cell.length_b   1.000
_cell.length_c   1.000
_cell.angle_alpha   90.00
_cell.angle_beta   90.00
_cell.angle_gamma   90.00
#
_symmetry.space_group_name_H-M   'P 1'
#
loop_
_entity.id
_entity.type
_entity.pdbx_description
1 polymer ?
#
loop_
_entity_poly.entity_id
_entity_poly.type
_entity_poly.pdbx_seq_one_letter_code
_entity_poly.pdbx_strand_id
1 'polypeptide(L)'
;MTTKPAPKPAELVPAKLRWRCELSRIPFETTAQADPREGFIGQERALRALKMGVELSAPGYNVFVCGLAGTSRGGTIARMIEELHPPTKESLDRCYVNNFKFPDRPRLLALPRGQADSFKKDMQAGIDFLRRRIPQVFEGEPFQRQKGRIVERFTVREKELMDDFTRRIARDQFALGHMQVGAVALPEIFPVLEGQMVPIEDISKMVHEGKLEGTVAEEIERKYEQFRQEFTVVYRKTLTLSRELASELSYLEQEAASVLVDGVIEELKEKYPGTSVTEYLEEAMVRPRLRAVRNAIPSAFTVSMSFLLTITRKLPR
;
A
#
# COMPACT_ATOMS: atom_id res chain seq x y z
N MET A 1 -57.20 67.23 8.13
CA MET A 1 -57.29 66.57 6.82
C MET A 1 -58.44 65.57 6.87
N THR A 2 -59.58 65.92 6.27
CA THR A 2 -60.75 65.04 6.18
C THR A 2 -60.49 63.99 5.11
N THR A 3 -60.34 62.73 5.51
CA THR A 3 -60.16 61.62 4.57
C THR A 3 -61.46 61.38 3.81
N LYS A 4 -61.38 61.41 2.47
CA LYS A 4 -62.51 61.15 1.58
C LYS A 4 -63.01 59.72 1.87
N PRO A 5 -64.31 59.51 2.15
CA PRO A 5 -64.82 58.19 2.47
C PRO A 5 -64.54 57.24 1.30
N ALA A 6 -64.04 56.04 1.60
CA ALA A 6 -63.77 55.03 0.58
C ALA A 6 -65.08 54.73 -0.17
N PRO A 7 -65.06 54.66 -1.52
CA PRO A 7 -66.24 54.32 -2.29
C PRO A 7 -66.78 52.97 -1.83
N LYS A 8 -68.11 52.86 -1.69
CA LYS A 8 -68.74 51.58 -1.35
C LYS A 8 -68.31 50.53 -2.38
N PRO A 9 -67.74 49.38 -1.97
CA PRO A 9 -67.35 48.34 -2.91
C PRO A 9 -68.59 47.87 -3.68
N ALA A 10 -68.45 47.74 -5.00
CA ALA A 10 -69.53 47.28 -5.85
C ALA A 10 -69.86 45.81 -5.50
N GLU A 11 -71.10 45.54 -5.13
CA GLU A 11 -71.56 44.21 -4.81
C GLU A 11 -71.59 43.34 -6.08
N LEU A 12 -70.92 42.19 -6.04
CA LEU A 12 -70.89 41.26 -7.15
C LEU A 12 -72.12 40.35 -7.09
N VAL A 13 -72.85 40.24 -8.18
CA VAL A 13 -73.93 39.26 -8.32
C VAL A 13 -73.39 37.83 -8.12
N PRO A 14 -74.16 36.90 -7.53
CA PRO A 14 -73.69 35.52 -7.25
C PRO A 14 -73.11 34.79 -8.47
N ALA A 15 -73.59 35.12 -9.67
CA ALA A 15 -73.07 34.58 -10.92
C ALA A 15 -71.60 34.94 -11.21
N LYS A 16 -71.08 36.05 -10.65
CA LYS A 16 -69.69 36.50 -10.78
C LYS A 16 -68.77 35.99 -9.66
N LEU A 17 -69.32 35.33 -8.63
CA LEU A 17 -68.56 34.82 -7.49
C LEU A 17 -67.89 33.47 -7.73
N ARG A 18 -68.23 32.78 -8.83
CA ARG A 18 -67.64 31.48 -9.18
C ARG A 18 -67.22 31.42 -10.63
N TRP A 19 -66.05 30.86 -10.88
CA TRP A 19 -65.68 30.41 -12.21
C TRP A 19 -66.56 29.22 -12.62
N ARG A 20 -66.97 29.16 -13.89
CA ARG A 20 -67.67 28.02 -14.47
C ARG A 20 -66.88 27.51 -15.67
N CYS A 21 -66.61 26.21 -15.69
CA CYS A 21 -66.08 25.55 -16.87
C CYS A 21 -67.22 25.42 -17.90
N GLU A 22 -67.02 25.92 -19.11
CA GLU A 22 -67.91 25.61 -20.24
C GLU A 22 -67.62 24.20 -20.73
N LEU A 23 -68.45 23.23 -20.33
CA LEU A 23 -68.26 21.81 -20.65
C LEU A 23 -68.31 21.52 -22.16
N SER A 24 -68.99 22.36 -22.94
CA SER A 24 -68.99 22.29 -24.42
C SER A 24 -67.60 22.47 -25.04
N ARG A 25 -66.61 22.99 -24.29
CA ARG A 25 -65.21 23.13 -24.75
C ARG A 25 -64.38 21.87 -24.55
N ILE A 26 -64.91 20.86 -23.85
CA ILE A 26 -64.21 19.60 -23.56
C ILE A 26 -64.76 18.56 -24.54
N PRO A 27 -63.98 18.10 -25.53
CA PRO A 27 -64.47 17.26 -26.62
C PRO A 27 -64.62 15.77 -26.24
N PHE A 28 -64.63 15.44 -24.95
CA PHE A 28 -64.67 14.07 -24.43
C PHE A 28 -65.60 13.95 -23.23
N GLU A 29 -66.24 12.79 -23.09
CA GLU A 29 -67.15 12.48 -21.97
C GLU A 29 -66.39 12.07 -20.71
N THR A 30 -65.25 11.41 -20.87
CA THR A 30 -64.41 10.96 -19.75
C THR A 30 -62.94 11.22 -20.03
N THR A 31 -62.14 11.39 -18.96
CA THR A 31 -60.68 11.61 -19.09
C THR A 31 -59.93 10.42 -19.69
N ALA A 32 -60.57 9.24 -19.79
CA ALA A 32 -59.99 8.07 -20.45
C ALA A 32 -59.97 8.21 -21.99
N GLN A 33 -60.81 9.07 -22.55
CA GLN A 33 -60.88 9.36 -23.98
C GLN A 33 -59.90 10.47 -24.40
N ALA A 34 -59.28 11.16 -23.44
CA ALA A 34 -58.30 12.19 -23.73
C ALA A 34 -56.97 11.54 -24.09
N ASP A 35 -56.39 11.96 -25.23
CA ASP A 35 -55.04 11.56 -25.59
C ASP A 35 -54.07 11.96 -24.46
N PRO A 36 -53.21 11.02 -24.00
CA PRO A 36 -52.14 11.37 -23.09
C PRO A 36 -51.31 12.51 -23.69
N ARG A 37 -51.29 13.66 -23.00
CA ARG A 37 -50.37 14.74 -23.38
C ARG A 37 -48.97 14.33 -23.00
N GLU A 38 -48.17 14.01 -24.01
CA GLU A 38 -46.74 13.82 -23.89
C GLU A 38 -46.02 15.17 -23.79
N GLY A 39 -44.91 15.21 -23.05
CA GLY A 39 -44.09 16.40 -22.84
C GLY A 39 -44.41 17.23 -21.58
N PHE A 40 -43.66 18.31 -21.41
CA PHE A 40 -43.63 19.09 -20.16
C PHE A 40 -44.55 20.31 -20.25
N ILE A 41 -45.72 20.23 -19.62
CA ILE A 41 -46.74 21.30 -19.66
C ILE A 41 -46.28 22.52 -18.85
N GLY A 42 -46.19 23.69 -19.50
CA GLY A 42 -45.97 24.99 -18.84
C GLY A 42 -44.55 25.19 -18.27
N GLN A 43 -43.58 24.41 -18.75
CA GLN A 43 -42.19 24.44 -18.28
C GLN A 43 -41.20 24.75 -19.42
N GLU A 44 -41.62 25.48 -20.45
CA GLU A 44 -40.82 25.78 -21.65
C GLU A 44 -39.55 26.56 -21.32
N ARG A 45 -39.59 27.42 -20.28
CA ARG A 45 -38.40 28.13 -19.77
C ARG A 45 -37.40 27.14 -19.16
N ALA A 46 -37.87 26.19 -18.36
CA ALA A 46 -37.01 25.19 -17.72
C ALA A 46 -36.38 24.25 -18.75
N LEU A 47 -37.16 23.83 -19.76
CA LEU A 47 -36.66 23.00 -20.85
C LEU A 47 -35.54 23.70 -21.65
N ARG A 48 -35.73 24.98 -22.01
CA ARG A 48 -34.70 25.76 -22.71
C ARG A 48 -33.44 25.94 -21.88
N ALA A 49 -33.58 26.22 -20.58
CA ALA A 49 -32.44 26.36 -19.68
C ALA A 49 -31.67 25.05 -19.50
N LEU A 50 -32.38 23.92 -19.39
CA LEU A 50 -31.77 22.60 -19.29
C LEU A 50 -31.05 22.22 -20.59
N LYS A 51 -31.69 22.43 -21.75
CA LYS A 51 -31.08 22.19 -23.07
C LYS A 51 -29.78 22.97 -23.23
N MET A 52 -29.79 24.27 -22.92
CA MET A 52 -28.59 25.10 -22.94
C MET A 52 -27.52 24.57 -21.97
N GLY A 53 -27.90 24.22 -20.73
CA GLY A 53 -26.96 23.72 -19.73
C GLY A 53 -26.32 22.38 -20.10
N VAL A 54 -27.06 21.53 -20.80
CA VAL A 54 -26.61 20.20 -21.24
C VAL A 54 -25.73 20.29 -22.50
N GLU A 55 -26.00 21.23 -23.40
CA GLU A 55 -25.17 21.48 -24.60
C GLU A 55 -23.84 22.18 -24.26
N LEU A 56 -23.79 22.93 -23.15
CA LEU A 56 -22.59 23.62 -22.67
C LEU A 56 -21.60 22.65 -22.00
N SER A 57 -20.73 22.03 -22.82
CA SER A 57 -19.62 21.21 -22.35
C SER A 57 -18.37 22.05 -22.02
N ALA A 58 -18.44 22.90 -20.99
CA ALA A 58 -17.28 23.67 -20.48
C ALA A 58 -17.09 23.48 -18.97
N PRO A 59 -15.83 23.42 -18.47
CA PRO A 59 -15.57 23.34 -17.03
C PRO A 59 -16.18 24.54 -16.27
N GLY A 60 -16.74 24.28 -15.09
CA GLY A 60 -17.31 25.31 -14.22
C GLY A 60 -18.80 25.61 -14.44
N TYR A 61 -19.42 25.05 -15.49
CA TYR A 61 -20.85 25.17 -15.73
C TYR A 61 -21.59 24.03 -15.04
N ASN A 62 -22.53 24.38 -14.16
CA ASN A 62 -23.39 23.44 -13.45
C ASN A 62 -24.85 23.91 -13.57
N VAL A 63 -25.78 22.97 -13.69
CA VAL A 63 -27.23 23.28 -13.72
C VAL A 63 -27.80 23.11 -12.31
N PHE A 64 -28.46 24.16 -11.82
CA PHE A 64 -29.20 24.14 -10.57
C PHE A 64 -30.71 24.26 -10.85
N VAL A 65 -31.51 23.38 -10.26
CA VAL A 65 -32.97 23.32 -10.47
C VAL A 65 -33.68 23.72 -9.18
N CYS A 66 -34.56 24.73 -9.26
CA CYS A 66 -35.38 25.19 -8.16
C CYS A 66 -36.88 25.19 -8.53
N GLY A 67 -37.75 25.03 -7.53
CA GLY A 67 -39.20 25.01 -7.72
C GLY A 67 -39.97 24.66 -6.44
N LEU A 68 -41.30 24.74 -6.49
CA LEU A 68 -42.17 24.40 -5.36
C LEU A 68 -42.05 22.91 -4.98
N ALA A 69 -42.13 22.62 -3.68
CA ALA A 69 -42.11 21.25 -3.15
C ALA A 69 -43.38 20.47 -3.58
N GLY A 70 -43.26 19.14 -3.71
CA GLY A 70 -44.39 18.27 -4.09
C GLY A 70 -44.50 17.96 -5.59
N THR A 71 -43.66 18.56 -6.43
CA THR A 71 -43.50 18.14 -7.83
C THR A 71 -42.40 17.08 -7.91
N SER A 72 -42.55 16.07 -8.75
CA SER A 72 -41.55 15.00 -8.97
C SER A 72 -40.31 15.50 -9.72
N ARG A 73 -39.67 16.58 -9.25
CA ARG A 73 -38.62 17.34 -9.95
C ARG A 73 -37.49 16.45 -10.45
N GLY A 74 -36.98 15.54 -9.62
CA GLY A 74 -35.91 14.63 -10.02
C GLY A 74 -36.32 13.72 -11.17
N GLY A 75 -37.52 13.14 -11.12
CA GLY A 75 -38.06 12.29 -12.19
C GLY A 75 -38.34 13.07 -13.48
N THR A 76 -38.89 14.28 -13.38
CA THR A 76 -39.15 15.17 -14.52
C THR A 76 -37.85 15.58 -15.21
N ILE A 77 -36.82 15.98 -14.44
CA ILE A 77 -35.51 16.36 -14.99
C ILE A 77 -34.80 15.14 -15.61
N ALA A 78 -34.86 13.96 -14.98
CA ALA A 78 -34.29 12.74 -15.56
C ALA A 78 -34.92 12.42 -16.93
N ARG A 79 -36.26 12.48 -17.04
CA ARG A 79 -36.96 12.30 -18.32
C ARG A 79 -36.59 13.36 -19.35
N MET A 80 -36.46 14.62 -18.94
CA MET A 80 -36.03 15.70 -19.86
C MET A 80 -34.61 15.43 -20.40
N ILE A 81 -33.67 15.02 -19.56
CA ILE A 81 -32.30 14.70 -19.98
C ILE A 81 -32.27 13.47 -20.88
N GLU A 82 -33.07 12.44 -20.54
CA GLU A 82 -33.28 11.26 -21.38
C GLU A 82 -33.80 11.68 -22.76
N GLU A 83 -34.89 12.45 -22.87
CA GLU A 83 -35.41 12.95 -24.16
C GLU A 83 -34.38 13.76 -24.96
N LEU A 84 -33.60 14.62 -24.29
CA LEU A 84 -32.58 15.47 -24.93
C LEU A 84 -31.42 14.67 -25.53
N HIS A 85 -31.15 13.43 -25.07
CA HIS A 85 -30.07 12.55 -25.54
C HIS A 85 -28.77 13.28 -25.89
N PRO A 86 -28.16 14.01 -24.94
CA PRO A 86 -27.01 14.84 -25.26
C PRO A 86 -25.79 13.99 -25.65
N PRO A 87 -24.92 14.48 -26.54
CA PRO A 87 -23.69 13.78 -26.89
C PRO A 87 -22.77 13.71 -25.66
N THR A 88 -22.62 12.52 -25.10
CA THR A 88 -21.74 12.28 -23.96
C THR A 88 -20.46 11.57 -24.39
N LYS A 89 -19.32 12.00 -23.82
CA LYS A 89 -18.07 11.21 -23.93
C LYS A 89 -18.23 9.90 -23.18
N GLU A 90 -17.58 8.85 -23.67
CA GLU A 90 -17.56 7.57 -22.98
C GLU A 90 -17.02 7.76 -21.55
N SER A 91 -17.74 7.18 -20.59
CA SER A 91 -17.32 7.23 -19.20
C SER A 91 -16.18 6.25 -18.97
N LEU A 92 -15.06 6.79 -18.49
CA LEU A 92 -13.94 5.99 -18.00
C LEU A 92 -14.34 5.29 -16.70
N ASP A 93 -13.86 4.06 -16.55
CA ASP A 93 -13.88 3.38 -15.27
C ASP A 93 -12.93 4.08 -14.30
N ARG A 94 -13.36 4.23 -13.05
CA ARG A 94 -12.61 4.88 -11.99
C ARG A 94 -12.39 3.89 -10.87
N CYS A 95 -11.13 3.59 -10.55
CA CYS A 95 -10.78 2.69 -9.45
C CYS A 95 -9.75 3.32 -8.53
N TYR A 96 -9.93 3.10 -7.23
CA TYR A 96 -8.94 3.48 -6.22
C TYR A 96 -7.96 2.34 -6.01
N VAL A 97 -6.68 2.67 -6.07
CA VAL A 97 -5.57 1.75 -5.78
C VAL A 97 -4.77 2.27 -4.59
N ASN A 98 -4.04 1.37 -3.94
CA ASN A 98 -3.14 1.75 -2.87
C ASN A 98 -2.10 2.76 -3.38
N ASN A 99 -1.81 3.78 -2.59
CA ASN A 99 -0.75 4.73 -2.90
C ASN A 99 0.48 4.37 -2.10
N PHE A 100 1.51 3.86 -2.80
CA PHE A 100 2.73 3.41 -2.14
C PHE A 100 3.55 4.55 -1.54
N LYS A 101 3.37 5.79 -1.97
CA LYS A 101 4.06 6.96 -1.39
C LYS A 101 3.32 7.48 -0.16
N PHE A 102 1.98 7.51 -0.22
CA PHE A 102 1.12 8.01 0.85
C PHE A 102 -0.01 7.00 1.14
N PRO A 103 0.20 6.02 2.04
CA PRO A 103 -0.76 4.94 2.29
C PRO A 103 -2.18 5.42 2.66
N ASP A 104 -2.29 6.56 3.34
CA ASP A 104 -3.58 7.13 3.75
C ASP A 104 -4.29 7.91 2.64
N ARG A 105 -3.72 7.96 1.44
CA ARG A 105 -4.23 8.74 0.29
C ARG A 105 -4.35 7.87 -0.94
N PRO A 106 -5.43 7.09 -1.11
CA PRO A 106 -5.59 6.19 -2.24
C PRO A 106 -5.46 6.95 -3.57
N ARG A 107 -4.75 6.35 -4.53
CA ARG A 107 -4.56 6.93 -5.87
C ARG A 107 -5.76 6.55 -6.74
N LEU A 108 -6.31 7.52 -7.46
CA LEU A 108 -7.34 7.25 -8.46
C LEU A 108 -6.69 6.88 -9.79
N LEU A 109 -7.06 5.74 -10.35
CA LEU A 109 -6.78 5.38 -11.74
C LEU A 109 -8.04 5.55 -12.59
N ALA A 110 -7.84 5.96 -13.83
CA ALA A 110 -8.87 6.04 -14.84
C ALA A 110 -8.54 5.06 -15.96
N LEU A 111 -9.44 4.11 -16.20
CA LEU A 111 -9.30 3.04 -17.18
C LEU A 111 -10.41 3.15 -18.24
N PRO A 112 -10.22 2.58 -19.43
CA PRO A 112 -11.32 2.43 -20.38
C PRO A 112 -12.50 1.70 -19.76
N ARG A 113 -13.71 1.98 -20.25
CA ARG A 113 -14.96 1.43 -19.73
C ARG A 113 -14.91 -0.10 -19.67
N GLY A 114 -15.28 -0.67 -18.52
CA GLY A 114 -15.30 -2.12 -18.28
C GLY A 114 -13.96 -2.77 -17.95
N GLN A 115 -12.85 -2.01 -17.94
CA GLN A 115 -11.53 -2.58 -17.67
C GLN A 115 -11.15 -2.62 -16.18
N ALA A 116 -11.81 -1.85 -15.30
CA ALA A 116 -11.40 -1.82 -13.88
C ALA A 116 -11.59 -3.15 -13.15
N ASP A 117 -12.70 -3.85 -13.42
CA ASP A 117 -12.96 -5.17 -12.84
C ASP A 117 -11.97 -6.22 -13.35
N SER A 118 -11.57 -6.13 -14.62
CA SER A 118 -10.55 -7.00 -15.22
C SER A 118 -9.17 -6.72 -14.61
N PHE A 119 -8.78 -5.44 -14.50
CA PHE A 119 -7.51 -5.03 -13.91
C PHE A 119 -7.35 -5.55 -12.48
N LYS A 120 -8.42 -5.45 -11.66
CA LYS A 120 -8.44 -6.00 -10.30
C LYS A 120 -8.18 -7.51 -10.28
N LYS A 121 -8.83 -8.26 -11.18
CA LYS A 121 -8.68 -9.73 -11.25
C LYS A 121 -7.28 -10.12 -11.69
N ASP A 122 -6.74 -9.46 -12.70
CA ASP A 122 -5.40 -9.75 -13.22
C ASP A 122 -4.32 -9.41 -12.19
N MET A 123 -4.45 -8.29 -11.48
CA MET A 123 -3.55 -7.95 -10.38
C MET A 123 -3.56 -9.05 -9.30
N GLN A 124 -4.75 -9.52 -8.91
CA GLN A 124 -4.89 -10.59 -7.92
C GLN A 124 -4.27 -11.91 -8.42
N ALA A 125 -4.51 -12.27 -9.68
CA ALA A 125 -3.92 -13.45 -10.30
C ALA A 125 -2.39 -13.38 -10.34
N GLY A 126 -1.82 -12.21 -10.69
CA GLY A 126 -0.38 -11.98 -10.68
C GLY A 126 0.23 -12.15 -9.28
N ILE A 127 -0.43 -11.63 -8.24
CA ILE A 127 0.02 -11.83 -6.84
C ILE A 127 0.02 -13.29 -6.45
N ASP A 128 -1.07 -14.01 -6.75
CA ASP A 128 -1.21 -15.41 -6.36
C ASP A 128 -0.23 -16.31 -7.13
N PHE A 129 0.08 -15.96 -8.39
CA PHE A 129 1.16 -16.57 -9.15
C PHE A 129 2.52 -16.36 -8.46
N LEU A 130 2.87 -15.12 -8.13
CA LEU A 130 4.15 -14.80 -7.47
C LEU A 130 4.29 -15.49 -6.11
N ARG A 131 3.23 -15.52 -5.30
CA ARG A 131 3.19 -16.20 -4.00
C ARG A 131 3.51 -17.70 -4.10
N ARG A 132 3.11 -18.34 -5.19
CA ARG A 132 3.39 -19.77 -5.43
C ARG A 132 4.75 -20.00 -6.08
N ARG A 133 5.15 -19.13 -7.01
CA ARG A 133 6.34 -19.36 -7.84
C ARG A 133 7.65 -18.93 -7.19
N ILE A 134 7.65 -17.85 -6.40
CA ILE A 134 8.86 -17.37 -5.70
C ILE A 134 9.45 -18.44 -4.77
N PRO A 135 8.68 -19.10 -3.88
CA PRO A 135 9.22 -20.17 -3.03
C PRO A 135 9.86 -21.31 -3.84
N GLN A 136 9.24 -21.72 -4.95
CA GLN A 136 9.77 -22.77 -5.82
C GLN A 136 11.11 -22.38 -6.46
N VAL A 137 11.31 -21.10 -6.79
CA VAL A 137 12.60 -20.60 -7.28
C VAL A 137 13.65 -20.66 -6.19
N PHE A 138 13.29 -20.29 -4.96
CA PHE A 138 14.20 -20.37 -3.81
C PHE A 138 14.55 -21.81 -3.44
N GLU A 139 13.64 -22.77 -3.62
CA GLU A 139 13.92 -24.21 -3.43
C GLU A 139 14.74 -24.82 -4.58
N GLY A 140 14.86 -24.12 -5.71
CA GLY A 140 15.58 -24.58 -6.89
C GLY A 140 17.08 -24.75 -6.65
N GLU A 141 17.65 -25.80 -7.25
CA GLU A 141 19.09 -26.11 -7.16
C GLU A 141 20.01 -24.93 -7.55
N PRO A 142 19.74 -24.13 -8.60
CA PRO A 142 20.58 -22.98 -8.94
C PRO A 142 20.68 -21.96 -7.79
N PHE A 143 19.55 -21.62 -7.18
CA PHE A 143 19.48 -20.66 -6.07
C PHE A 143 20.18 -21.21 -4.82
N GLN A 144 19.89 -22.46 -4.44
CA GLN A 144 20.50 -23.09 -3.26
C GLN A 144 22.02 -23.22 -3.40
N ARG A 145 22.53 -23.53 -4.60
CA ARG A 145 23.98 -23.56 -4.87
C ARG A 145 24.62 -22.18 -4.70
N GLN A 146 23.99 -21.12 -5.23
CA GLN A 146 24.52 -19.76 -5.10
C GLN A 146 24.48 -19.28 -3.64
N LYS A 147 23.37 -19.52 -2.94
CA LYS A 147 23.24 -19.26 -1.51
C LYS A 147 24.32 -19.98 -0.70
N GLY A 148 24.54 -21.27 -0.97
CA GLY A 148 25.57 -22.07 -0.32
C GLY A 148 26.96 -21.48 -0.49
N ARG A 149 27.34 -21.07 -1.71
CA ARG A 149 28.63 -20.41 -2.00
C ARG A 149 28.83 -19.11 -1.23
N ILE A 150 27.79 -18.28 -1.12
CA ILE A 150 27.85 -17.03 -0.36
C ILE A 150 28.10 -17.34 1.12
N VAL A 151 27.28 -18.21 1.71
CA VAL A 151 27.41 -18.60 3.12
C VAL A 151 28.80 -19.17 3.41
N GLU A 152 29.25 -20.14 2.61
CA GLU A 152 30.55 -20.79 2.77
C GLU A 152 31.70 -19.77 2.74
N ARG A 153 31.70 -18.85 1.76
CA ARG A 153 32.73 -17.82 1.64
C ARG A 153 32.81 -16.93 2.88
N PHE A 154 31.67 -16.53 3.45
CA PHE A 154 31.64 -15.72 4.67
C PHE A 154 32.02 -16.54 5.92
N THR A 155 31.57 -17.79 6.03
CA THR A 155 31.93 -18.69 7.14
C THR A 155 33.43 -18.98 7.16
N VAL A 156 34.07 -19.22 6.01
CA VAL A 156 35.52 -19.41 5.92
C VAL A 156 36.26 -18.16 6.39
N ARG A 157 35.82 -16.97 5.96
CA ARG A 157 36.47 -15.70 6.33
C ARG A 157 36.29 -15.35 7.81
N GLU A 158 35.12 -15.64 8.38
CA GLU A 158 34.87 -15.52 9.82
C GLU A 158 35.78 -16.47 10.61
N LYS A 159 35.86 -17.74 10.17
CA LYS A 159 36.73 -18.73 10.80
C LYS A 159 38.20 -18.32 10.74
N GLU A 160 38.69 -17.85 9.59
CA GLU A 160 40.07 -17.36 9.45
C GLU A 160 40.39 -16.21 10.40
N LEU A 161 39.47 -15.25 10.58
CA LEU A 161 39.64 -14.16 11.54
C LEU A 161 39.72 -14.64 12.99
N MET A 162 38.87 -15.61 13.37
CA MET A 162 38.87 -16.18 14.71
C MET A 162 40.08 -17.08 14.95
N ASP A 163 40.46 -17.90 13.97
CA ASP A 163 41.60 -18.82 14.05
C ASP A 163 42.92 -18.05 14.14
N ASP A 164 43.09 -16.95 13.39
CA ASP A 164 44.26 -16.08 13.48
C ASP A 164 44.41 -15.45 14.88
N PHE A 165 43.30 -14.93 15.42
CA PHE A 165 43.26 -14.42 16.79
C PHE A 165 43.61 -15.50 17.82
N THR A 166 42.96 -16.67 17.71
CA THR A 166 43.14 -17.80 18.63
C THR A 166 44.59 -18.30 18.63
N ARG A 167 45.22 -18.43 17.46
CA ARG A 167 46.64 -18.83 17.35
C ARG A 167 47.58 -17.81 17.97
N ARG A 168 47.25 -16.52 17.91
CA ARG A 168 48.08 -15.46 18.48
C ARG A 168 48.05 -15.49 20.00
N ILE A 169 46.87 -15.58 20.60
CA ILE A 169 46.72 -15.61 22.07
C ILE A 169 47.25 -16.93 22.68
N ALA A 170 47.18 -18.05 21.94
CA ALA A 170 47.70 -19.34 22.39
C ALA A 170 49.21 -19.34 22.63
N ARG A 171 49.97 -18.50 21.93
CA ARG A 171 51.43 -18.35 22.13
C ARG A 171 51.78 -17.76 23.50
N ASP A 172 50.84 -17.03 24.10
CA ASP A 172 50.99 -16.36 25.38
C ASP A 172 50.23 -17.08 26.51
N GLN A 173 49.86 -18.35 26.30
CA GLN A 173 49.06 -19.16 27.23
C GLN A 173 47.65 -18.59 27.49
N PHE A 174 46.98 -18.14 26.44
CA PHE A 174 45.55 -17.79 26.50
C PHE A 174 44.75 -18.60 25.49
N ALA A 175 43.47 -18.83 25.79
CA ALA A 175 42.55 -19.52 24.90
C ALA A 175 41.21 -18.77 24.81
N LEU A 176 40.57 -18.86 23.66
CA LEU A 176 39.22 -18.33 23.45
C LEU A 176 38.22 -19.45 23.82
N GLY A 177 37.36 -19.18 24.79
CA GLY A 177 36.33 -20.10 25.25
C GLY A 177 34.95 -19.46 25.21
N HIS A 178 33.97 -20.10 25.84
CA HIS A 178 32.64 -19.56 26.00
C HIS A 178 32.29 -19.44 27.49
N MET A 179 31.88 -18.26 27.91
CA MET A 179 31.30 -18.03 29.23
C MET A 179 29.78 -17.99 29.12
N GLN A 180 29.09 -18.74 29.97
CA GLN A 180 27.63 -18.68 30.04
C GLN A 180 27.19 -17.45 30.84
N VAL A 181 26.48 -16.54 30.19
CA VAL A 181 25.83 -15.40 30.84
C VAL A 181 24.32 -15.59 30.66
N GLY A 182 23.67 -16.13 31.70
CA GLY A 182 22.27 -16.54 31.63
C GLY A 182 22.06 -17.67 30.63
N ALA A 183 21.23 -17.45 29.61
CA ALA A 183 20.94 -18.43 28.56
C ALA A 183 21.85 -18.31 27.32
N VAL A 184 22.82 -17.38 27.32
CA VAL A 184 23.65 -17.08 26.15
C VAL A 184 25.11 -17.42 26.45
N ALA A 185 25.75 -18.18 25.55
CA ALA A 185 27.18 -18.43 25.58
C ALA A 185 27.90 -17.32 24.82
N LEU A 186 28.65 -16.47 25.52
CA LEU A 186 29.44 -15.40 24.93
C LEU A 186 30.91 -15.84 24.81
N PRO A 187 31.59 -15.53 23.69
CA PRO A 187 33.02 -15.79 23.57
C PRO A 187 33.80 -14.90 24.55
N GLU A 188 34.69 -15.52 25.32
CA GLU A 188 35.52 -14.87 26.36
C GLU A 188 36.95 -15.42 26.31
N ILE A 189 37.91 -14.60 26.72
CA ILE A 189 39.34 -14.96 26.72
C ILE A 189 39.70 -15.51 28.11
N PHE A 190 40.44 -16.62 28.15
CA PHE A 190 40.87 -17.25 29.40
C PHE A 190 42.39 -17.44 29.42
N PRO A 191 43.08 -17.05 30.49
CA PRO A 191 44.41 -17.57 30.81
C PRO A 191 44.41 -19.10 30.89
N VAL A 192 45.50 -19.73 30.44
CA VAL A 192 45.72 -21.18 30.50
C VAL A 192 46.86 -21.46 31.47
N LEU A 193 46.54 -21.98 32.64
CA LEU A 193 47.49 -22.34 33.70
C LEU A 193 47.45 -23.85 33.89
N GLU A 194 48.61 -24.51 33.86
CA GLU A 194 48.72 -25.98 33.98
C GLU A 194 47.82 -26.74 32.98
N GLY A 195 47.54 -26.15 31.81
CA GLY A 195 46.66 -26.72 30.79
C GLY A 195 45.15 -26.52 31.05
N GLN A 196 44.77 -25.78 32.10
CA GLN A 196 43.38 -25.47 32.42
C GLN A 196 43.06 -24.00 32.13
N MET A 197 41.88 -23.75 31.56
CA MET A 197 41.35 -22.40 31.34
C MET A 197 40.80 -21.85 32.66
N VAL A 198 41.35 -20.72 33.11
CA VAL A 198 41.00 -20.10 34.39
C VAL A 198 40.32 -18.75 34.13
N PRO A 199 39.20 -18.42 34.78
CA PRO A 199 38.60 -17.09 34.71
C PRO A 199 39.58 -16.02 35.21
N ILE A 200 39.62 -14.86 34.56
CA ILE A 200 40.54 -13.78 34.95
C ILE A 200 40.30 -13.30 36.40
N GLU A 201 39.05 -13.39 36.88
CA GLU A 201 38.68 -12.99 38.25
C GLU A 201 39.28 -13.90 39.33
N ASP A 202 39.71 -15.12 38.97
CA ASP A 202 40.31 -16.07 39.90
C ASP A 202 41.82 -15.90 40.04
N ILE A 203 42.48 -15.15 39.15
CA ILE A 203 43.93 -14.90 39.20
C ILE A 203 44.34 -14.23 40.53
N SER A 204 43.62 -13.20 40.98
CA SER A 204 43.92 -12.53 42.25
C SER A 204 43.73 -13.44 43.46
N LYS A 205 42.79 -14.40 43.40
CA LYS A 205 42.59 -15.42 44.46
C LYS A 205 43.77 -16.39 44.50
N MET A 206 44.26 -16.82 43.33
CA MET A 206 45.41 -17.74 43.24
C MET A 206 46.69 -17.11 43.80
N VAL A 207 46.88 -15.80 43.66
CA VAL A 207 47.99 -15.07 44.31
C VAL A 207 47.84 -15.08 45.84
N HIS A 208 46.63 -14.83 46.35
CA HIS A 208 46.38 -14.84 47.80
C HIS A 208 46.56 -16.25 48.42
N GLU A 209 46.22 -17.29 47.67
CA GLU A 209 46.41 -18.70 48.05
C GLU A 209 47.88 -19.19 47.89
N GLY A 210 48.79 -18.34 47.43
CA GLY A 210 50.20 -18.66 47.22
C GLY A 210 50.47 -19.62 46.05
N LYS A 211 49.48 -19.86 45.19
CA LYS A 211 49.57 -20.72 44.00
C LYS A 211 50.18 -20.01 42.80
N LEU A 212 50.21 -18.68 42.81
CA LEU A 212 50.75 -17.86 41.73
C LEU A 212 51.57 -16.69 42.30
N GLU A 213 52.69 -16.38 41.65
CA GLU A 213 53.53 -15.24 42.03
C GLU A 213 52.90 -13.92 41.55
N GLY A 214 53.00 -12.85 42.37
CA GLY A 214 52.36 -11.56 42.07
C GLY A 214 52.86 -10.90 40.78
N THR A 215 54.14 -11.05 40.45
CA THR A 215 54.74 -10.55 39.19
C THR A 215 54.15 -11.23 37.95
N VAL A 216 53.91 -12.54 38.04
CA VAL A 216 53.29 -13.33 36.96
C VAL A 216 51.81 -12.96 36.81
N ALA A 217 51.09 -12.71 37.91
CA ALA A 217 49.71 -12.22 37.86
C ALA A 217 49.59 -10.89 37.13
N GLU A 218 50.45 -9.92 37.45
CA GLU A 218 50.46 -8.60 36.79
C GLU A 218 50.72 -8.72 35.27
N GLU A 219 51.61 -9.63 34.85
CA GLU A 219 51.85 -9.89 33.43
C GLU A 219 50.65 -10.53 32.72
N ILE A 220 49.97 -11.48 33.36
CA ILE A 220 48.75 -12.12 32.85
C ILE A 220 47.64 -11.07 32.71
N GLU A 221 47.40 -10.24 33.73
CA GLU A 221 46.38 -9.19 33.68
C GLU A 221 46.65 -8.16 32.58
N ARG A 222 47.92 -7.76 32.40
CA ARG A 222 48.32 -6.84 31.32
C ARG A 222 48.08 -7.45 29.94
N LYS A 223 48.48 -8.71 29.71
CA LYS A 223 48.25 -9.40 28.43
C LYS A 223 46.77 -9.65 28.18
N TYR A 224 46.00 -9.99 29.22
CA TYR A 224 44.55 -10.17 29.13
C TYR A 224 43.88 -8.90 28.60
N GLU A 225 44.17 -7.74 29.18
CA GLU A 225 43.55 -6.48 28.76
C GLU A 225 43.96 -6.10 27.32
N GLN A 226 45.22 -6.36 26.93
CA GLN A 226 45.66 -6.21 25.54
C GLN A 226 44.85 -7.11 24.59
N PHE A 227 44.76 -8.42 24.89
CA PHE A 227 44.02 -9.34 24.03
C PHE A 227 42.53 -9.07 24.00
N ARG A 228 41.95 -8.55 25.08
CA ARG A 228 40.55 -8.13 25.14
C ARG A 228 40.27 -6.95 24.21
N GLN A 229 41.16 -5.96 24.16
CA GLN A 229 41.06 -4.85 23.21
C GLN A 229 41.19 -5.35 21.76
N GLU A 230 42.15 -6.24 21.50
CA GLU A 230 42.32 -6.84 20.18
C GLU A 230 41.11 -7.68 19.77
N PHE A 231 40.58 -8.51 20.66
CA PHE A 231 39.38 -9.31 20.44
C PHE A 231 38.18 -8.43 20.12
N THR A 232 38.01 -7.31 20.82
CA THR A 232 36.95 -6.33 20.51
C THR A 232 37.03 -5.86 19.07
N VAL A 233 38.24 -5.62 18.54
CA VAL A 233 38.44 -5.23 17.13
C VAL A 233 38.11 -6.38 16.19
N VAL A 234 38.56 -7.60 16.47
CA VAL A 234 38.28 -8.77 15.62
C VAL A 234 36.79 -9.10 15.64
N TYR A 235 36.14 -9.11 16.80
CA TYR A 235 34.71 -9.38 16.95
C TYR A 235 33.85 -8.34 16.22
N ARG A 236 34.23 -7.06 16.24
CA ARG A 236 33.57 -6.03 15.40
C ARG A 236 33.66 -6.37 13.91
N LYS A 237 34.78 -6.89 13.42
CA LYS A 237 34.90 -7.33 12.02
C LYS A 237 33.97 -8.50 11.72
N THR A 238 33.82 -9.44 12.65
CA THR A 238 32.86 -10.55 12.54
C THR A 238 31.42 -10.06 12.41
N LEU A 239 31.02 -9.07 13.23
CA LEU A 239 29.70 -8.45 13.13
C LEU A 239 29.49 -7.73 11.79
N THR A 240 30.53 -7.10 11.24
CA THR A 240 30.49 -6.51 9.90
C THR A 240 30.31 -7.57 8.81
N LEU A 241 31.07 -8.68 8.87
CA LEU A 241 30.89 -9.80 7.94
C LEU A 241 29.49 -10.40 8.00
N SER A 242 28.91 -10.52 9.20
CA SER A 242 27.53 -10.98 9.37
C SER A 242 26.51 -10.05 8.69
N ARG A 243 26.71 -8.73 8.80
CA ARG A 243 25.90 -7.74 8.09
C ARG A 243 26.06 -7.81 6.57
N GLU A 244 27.29 -7.97 6.08
CA GLU A 244 27.58 -8.14 4.65
C GLU A 244 26.94 -9.41 4.10
N LEU A 245 27.04 -10.54 4.81
CA LEU A 245 26.36 -11.80 4.47
C LEU A 245 24.86 -11.59 4.35
N ALA A 246 24.23 -10.95 5.34
CA ALA A 246 22.79 -10.69 5.31
C ALA A 246 22.40 -9.81 4.10
N SER A 247 23.22 -8.82 3.76
CA SER A 247 23.01 -7.95 2.60
C SER A 247 23.15 -8.71 1.28
N GLU A 248 24.15 -9.57 1.14
CA GLU A 248 24.34 -10.36 -0.09
C GLU A 248 23.26 -11.42 -0.28
N LEU A 249 22.84 -12.09 0.79
CA LEU A 249 21.71 -13.02 0.74
C LEU A 249 20.41 -12.31 0.33
N SER A 250 20.17 -11.14 0.91
CA SER A 250 19.05 -10.28 0.53
C SER A 250 19.10 -9.88 -0.95
N TYR A 251 20.28 -9.55 -1.47
CA TYR A 251 20.45 -9.18 -2.87
C TYR A 251 20.14 -10.38 -3.80
N LEU A 252 20.66 -11.56 -3.47
CA LEU A 252 20.38 -12.80 -4.19
C LEU A 252 18.87 -13.11 -4.25
N GLU A 253 18.17 -12.97 -3.12
CA GLU A 253 16.71 -13.16 -3.05
C GLU A 253 15.96 -12.16 -3.93
N GLN A 254 16.37 -10.88 -3.92
CA GLN A 254 15.78 -9.83 -4.75
C GLN A 254 15.98 -10.10 -6.24
N GLU A 255 17.19 -10.48 -6.65
CA GLU A 255 17.54 -10.77 -8.05
C GLU A 255 16.76 -11.98 -8.58
N ALA A 256 16.68 -13.05 -7.79
CA ALA A 256 15.92 -14.23 -8.17
C ALA A 256 14.41 -13.95 -8.29
N ALA A 257 13.86 -13.12 -7.39
CA ALA A 257 12.45 -12.75 -7.44
C ALA A 257 12.12 -11.72 -8.52
N SER A 258 13.06 -10.81 -8.87
CA SER A 258 12.80 -9.72 -9.81
C SER A 258 12.43 -10.23 -11.20
N VAL A 259 13.05 -11.30 -11.67
CA VAL A 259 12.74 -11.90 -12.98
C VAL A 259 11.25 -12.28 -13.08
N LEU A 260 10.68 -12.86 -12.03
CA LEU A 260 9.26 -13.23 -12.00
C LEU A 260 8.35 -12.01 -11.88
N VAL A 261 8.72 -11.06 -11.02
CA VAL A 261 7.92 -9.84 -10.80
C VAL A 261 7.88 -9.00 -12.07
N ASP A 262 9.02 -8.79 -12.71
CA ASP A 262 9.16 -7.99 -13.92
C ASP A 262 8.31 -8.61 -15.04
N GLY A 263 8.30 -9.94 -15.19
CA GLY A 263 7.42 -10.64 -16.14
C GLY A 263 5.93 -10.36 -15.91
N VAL A 264 5.45 -10.45 -14.66
CA VAL A 264 4.04 -10.17 -14.33
C VAL A 264 3.70 -8.69 -14.55
N ILE A 265 4.61 -7.78 -14.22
CA ILE A 265 4.39 -6.34 -14.37
C ILE A 265 4.35 -5.94 -15.85
N GLU A 266 5.24 -6.48 -16.69
CA GLU A 266 5.22 -6.20 -18.13
C GLU A 266 3.95 -6.74 -18.79
N GLU A 267 3.48 -7.95 -18.43
CA GLU A 267 2.18 -8.47 -18.89
C GLU A 267 1.02 -7.51 -18.56
N LEU A 268 1.02 -6.97 -17.33
CA LEU A 268 0.00 -6.00 -16.92
C LEU A 268 0.11 -4.66 -17.65
N LYS A 269 1.33 -4.16 -17.92
CA LYS A 269 1.55 -2.92 -18.68
C LYS A 269 1.10 -3.05 -20.13
N GLU A 270 1.37 -4.19 -20.76
CA GLU A 270 0.94 -4.48 -22.13
C GLU A 270 -0.59 -4.53 -22.23
N LYS A 271 -1.25 -5.16 -21.25
CA LYS A 271 -2.71 -5.30 -21.23
C LYS A 271 -3.44 -3.99 -20.88
N TYR A 272 -2.84 -3.14 -20.04
CA TYR A 272 -3.44 -1.90 -19.54
C TYR A 272 -2.56 -0.69 -19.85
N PRO A 273 -2.58 -0.20 -21.10
CA PRO A 273 -1.78 0.95 -21.48
C PRO A 273 -2.28 2.23 -20.82
N GLY A 274 -1.37 2.99 -20.22
CA GLY A 274 -1.68 4.32 -19.67
C GLY A 274 -0.66 4.76 -18.63
N THR A 275 -0.21 6.00 -18.72
CA THR A 275 0.88 6.53 -17.87
C THR A 275 0.61 6.35 -16.38
N SER A 276 -0.62 6.62 -15.92
CA SER A 276 -1.00 6.49 -14.51
C SER A 276 -1.00 5.04 -14.01
N VAL A 277 -1.33 4.09 -14.88
CA VAL A 277 -1.29 2.65 -14.58
C VAL A 277 0.16 2.18 -14.54
N THR A 278 0.98 2.55 -15.53
CA THR A 278 2.40 2.24 -15.59
C THR A 278 3.14 2.76 -14.34
N GLU A 279 2.93 4.03 -13.98
CA GLU A 279 3.51 4.61 -12.75
C GLU A 279 3.09 3.85 -11.49
N TYR A 280 1.84 3.41 -11.40
CA TYR A 280 1.37 2.61 -10.27
C TYR A 280 2.04 1.23 -10.23
N LEU A 281 2.15 0.54 -11.37
CA LEU A 281 2.78 -0.78 -11.48
C LEU A 281 4.28 -0.72 -11.16
N GLU A 282 4.98 0.33 -11.60
CA GLU A 282 6.39 0.55 -11.24
C GLU A 282 6.58 0.81 -9.75
N GLU A 283 5.72 1.63 -9.13
CA GLU A 283 5.74 1.82 -7.68
C GLU A 283 5.44 0.51 -6.93
N ALA A 284 4.55 -0.32 -7.48
CA ALA A 284 4.24 -1.65 -6.94
C ALA A 284 5.41 -2.63 -7.07
N MET A 285 6.28 -2.47 -8.07
CA MET A 285 7.47 -3.31 -8.31
C MET A 285 8.63 -2.98 -7.37
N VAL A 286 8.87 -1.69 -7.08
CA VAL A 286 10.04 -1.25 -6.30
C VAL A 286 9.95 -1.65 -4.82
N ARG A 287 8.74 -1.67 -4.23
CA ARG A 287 8.59 -1.95 -2.80
C ARG A 287 8.76 -3.41 -2.38
N PRO A 288 8.29 -4.43 -3.13
CA PRO A 288 8.62 -5.83 -2.88
C PRO A 288 10.12 -6.10 -2.87
N ARG A 289 10.90 -5.45 -3.75
CA ARG A 289 12.37 -5.55 -3.73
C ARG A 289 12.91 -5.14 -2.34
N LEU A 290 12.41 -4.05 -1.75
CA LEU A 290 12.83 -3.60 -0.41
C LEU A 290 12.26 -4.39 0.78
N ARG A 291 11.08 -5.03 0.63
CA ARG A 291 10.36 -5.71 1.74
C ARG A 291 10.52 -7.24 1.77
N ALA A 292 10.78 -7.90 0.64
CA ALA A 292 11.03 -9.34 0.58
C ALA A 292 12.19 -9.76 1.49
N VAL A 293 13.13 -8.84 1.72
CA VAL A 293 14.28 -8.93 2.64
C VAL A 293 13.91 -9.18 4.11
N ARG A 294 12.68 -8.83 4.54
CA ARG A 294 12.37 -8.80 5.98
C ARG A 294 11.45 -9.92 6.45
N ASN A 295 10.71 -10.57 5.57
CA ASN A 295 9.85 -11.70 5.93
C ASN A 295 9.61 -12.54 4.67
N ALA A 296 10.11 -13.79 4.67
CA ALA A 296 9.48 -14.84 3.90
C ALA A 296 7.96 -14.76 4.18
N ILE A 297 7.17 -14.52 3.14
CA ILE A 297 5.80 -14.03 3.22
C ILE A 297 4.91 -15.07 3.95
N PRO A 298 4.18 -14.68 5.02
CA PRO A 298 2.72 -14.83 4.95
C PRO A 298 1.89 -13.58 5.27
N SER A 299 2.40 -12.54 5.96
CA SER A 299 1.52 -11.51 6.54
C SER A 299 1.44 -10.18 5.78
N ALA A 300 2.51 -9.71 5.12
CA ALA A 300 2.54 -8.35 4.58
C ALA A 300 1.88 -8.20 3.19
N PHE A 301 1.90 -9.24 2.36
CA PHE A 301 1.17 -9.24 1.08
C PHE A 301 -0.35 -9.24 1.31
N THR A 302 -0.79 -9.80 2.43
CA THR A 302 -2.21 -9.83 2.81
C THR A 302 -2.65 -8.46 3.30
N VAL A 303 -1.85 -7.75 4.11
CA VAL A 303 -2.29 -6.47 4.69
C VAL A 303 -2.19 -5.29 3.71
N SER A 304 -1.22 -5.25 2.78
CA SER A 304 -1.05 -4.07 1.91
C SER A 304 -1.91 -4.08 0.63
N MET A 305 -2.42 -5.25 0.21
CA MET A 305 -3.31 -5.37 -0.96
C MET A 305 -4.78 -5.63 -0.59
N SER A 306 -5.06 -5.96 0.68
CA SER A 306 -6.45 -6.09 1.17
C SER A 306 -7.13 -4.74 1.46
N PHE A 307 -6.41 -3.62 1.34
CA PHE A 307 -7.02 -2.29 1.42
C PHE A 307 -7.71 -1.94 0.10
N LEU A 308 -8.95 -2.42 0.02
CA LEU A 308 -10.10 -1.75 -0.60
C LEU A 308 -9.85 -1.08 -1.96
N LEU A 309 -9.83 -1.91 -3.00
CA LEU A 309 -10.40 -1.52 -4.29
C LEU A 309 -11.91 -1.30 -4.11
N THR A 310 -12.29 -0.13 -3.58
CA THR A 310 -13.66 0.36 -3.62
C THR A 310 -13.91 0.88 -5.03
N ILE A 311 -14.44 0.01 -5.87
CA ILE A 311 -14.94 0.38 -7.19
C ILE A 311 -16.29 1.07 -6.94
N THR A 312 -16.31 2.39 -6.96
CA THR A 312 -17.57 3.10 -7.12
C THR A 312 -18.02 2.94 -8.56
N ARG A 313 -18.79 1.88 -8.84
CA ARG A 313 -19.69 1.88 -10.00
C ARG A 313 -20.63 3.06 -9.82
N LYS A 314 -20.38 4.16 -10.53
CA LYS A 314 -21.44 5.15 -10.75
C LYS A 314 -22.53 4.39 -11.50
N LEU A 315 -23.74 4.43 -10.94
CA LEU A 315 -24.93 3.67 -11.31
C LEU A 315 -25.13 3.53 -12.83
N PRO A 316 -25.75 2.42 -13.28
CA PRO A 316 -26.15 2.29 -14.67
C PRO A 316 -27.20 3.37 -14.97
N ARG A 317 -26.91 4.17 -16.00
CA ARG A 317 -27.84 4.68 -17.00
C ARG A 317 -27.01 5.22 -18.15
#